data_AF-A0A938D8E2-F1
#
_entry.id   AF-A0A938D8E2-F1
#
_cell.length_a   1.000
_cell.length_b   1.000
_cell.length_c   1.000
_cell.angle_alpha   90.00
_cell.angle_beta   90.00
_cell.angle_gamma   90.00
#
_symmetry.space_group_name_H-M   'P 1'
#
loop_
_entity.id
_entity.type
_entity.pdbx_description
1 polymer ?
#
loop_
_entity_poly.entity_id
_entity_poly.type
_entity_poly.pdbx_seq_one_letter_code
_entity_poly.pdbx_strand_id
1 'polypeptide(L)' 'MSTAAVTTLAGPDILPAGCVHVRPGGVLSRVRRTCTTHRCDAQCVGRRSDGDGLVYWCAEGRHHLTSDKR' A
#
# COMPACT_ATOMS: atom_id res chain seq x y z
N MET A 1 4.28 -2.29 -18.96
CA MET A 1 4.55 -1.13 -18.09
C MET A 1 3.49 -1.18 -16.99
N SER A 2 3.86 -1.37 -15.71
CA SER A 2 2.88 -1.49 -14.62
C SER A 2 2.40 -0.11 -14.20
N THR A 3 1.16 0.20 -14.51
CA THR A 3 0.45 1.41 -14.06
C THR A 3 0.11 1.26 -12.59
N ALA A 4 0.89 1.88 -11.71
CA ALA A 4 0.50 2.02 -10.31
C ALA A 4 -0.72 2.94 -10.24
N ALA A 5 -1.90 2.37 -10.03
CA ALA A 5 -3.12 3.14 -9.83
C ALA A 5 -3.04 3.85 -8.48
N VAL A 6 -3.05 5.18 -8.49
CA VAL A 6 -3.10 6.01 -7.29
C VAL A 6 -4.57 6.14 -6.88
N THR A 7 -4.97 5.45 -5.82
CA THR A 7 -6.31 5.60 -5.24
C THR A 7 -6.25 6.54 -4.04
N THR A 8 -6.91 7.68 -4.15
CA THR A 8 -7.10 8.65 -3.06
C THR A 8 -8.18 8.12 -2.11
N LEU A 9 -7.79 7.27 -1.15
CA LEU A 9 -8.67 6.79 -0.07
C LEU A 9 -8.30 7.41 1.27
N ALA A 10 -9.31 7.59 2.12
CA ALA A 10 -9.39 8.49 3.26
C ALA A 10 -8.61 8.08 4.54
N GLY A 11 -7.35 7.67 4.40
CA GLY A 11 -6.46 7.37 5.54
C GLY A 11 -5.87 5.96 5.48
N PRO A 12 -4.86 5.66 6.32
CA PRO A 12 -4.15 4.37 6.30
C PRO A 12 -5.04 3.16 6.63
N ASP A 13 -6.16 3.40 7.32
CA ASP A 13 -7.10 2.36 7.79
C ASP A 13 -8.20 2.03 6.76
N ILE A 14 -8.30 2.80 5.66
CA ILE A 14 -9.31 2.59 4.62
C ILE A 14 -8.63 2.00 3.40
N LEU A 15 -8.56 0.68 3.37
CA LEU A 15 -7.94 -0.04 2.27
C LEU A 15 -8.82 -0.06 1.01
N PRO A 16 -8.21 -0.16 -0.19
CA PRO A 16 -8.94 -0.45 -1.42
C PRO A 16 -9.80 -1.72 -1.30
N ALA A 17 -10.91 -1.76 -2.05
CA ALA A 17 -11.79 -2.93 -2.08
C ALA A 17 -11.02 -4.21 -2.44
N GLY A 18 -11.35 -5.31 -1.77
CA GLY A 18 -10.64 -6.59 -1.96
C GLY A 18 -9.25 -6.66 -1.32
N CYS A 19 -8.89 -5.70 -0.47
CA CYS A 19 -7.67 -5.74 0.34
C CYS A 19 -7.99 -6.00 1.82
N VAL A 20 -7.05 -6.64 2.52
CA VAL A 20 -7.08 -6.89 3.95
C VAL A 20 -5.88 -6.26 4.63
N HIS A 21 -6.09 -5.80 5.87
CA HIS A 21 -5.03 -5.20 6.68
C HIS A 21 -3.93 -6.20 6.97
N VAL A 22 -2.68 -5.74 6.91
CA VAL A 22 -1.57 -6.53 7.45
C VAL A 22 -1.64 -6.51 8.97
N ARG A 23 -1.26 -7.62 9.62
CA ARG A 23 -1.23 -7.65 11.09
C ARG A 23 -0.20 -6.63 11.62
N PRO A 24 -0.58 -5.76 12.57
CA PRO A 24 0.37 -4.91 13.29
C PRO A 24 1.51 -5.74 13.89
N GLY A 25 2.75 -5.29 13.72
CA GLY A 25 3.94 -5.99 14.22
C GLY A 25 4.36 -7.24 13.43
N GLY A 26 3.55 -7.70 12.47
CA GLY A 26 3.90 -8.81 11.58
C GLY A 26 4.95 -8.42 10.53
N VAL A 27 5.50 -9.42 9.82
CA VAL A 27 6.57 -9.22 8.82
C VAL A 27 6.22 -8.14 7.79
N LEU A 28 5.01 -8.20 7.22
CA LEU A 28 4.57 -7.23 6.21
C LEU A 28 4.43 -5.81 6.74
N SER A 29 4.09 -5.61 8.02
CA SER A 29 3.98 -4.25 8.61
C SER A 29 5.31 -3.50 8.64
N ARG A 30 6.44 -4.20 8.48
CA ARG A 30 7.79 -3.63 8.41
C ARG A 30 8.25 -3.37 6.98
N VAL A 31 7.53 -3.88 5.98
CA VAL A 31 7.87 -3.70 4.57
C VAL A 31 7.54 -2.26 4.18
N ARG A 32 8.53 -1.60 3.58
CA ARG A 32 8.41 -0.23 3.08
C ARG A 32 8.77 -0.19 1.61
N ARG A 33 8.25 0.82 0.91
CA ARG A 33 8.68 1.17 -0.44
C ARG A 33 8.77 2.68 -0.57
N THR A 34 9.51 3.16 -1.55
CA THR A 34 9.50 4.58 -1.88
C THR A 34 8.22 4.95 -2.64
N CYS A 35 7.52 5.99 -2.20
CA CYS A 35 6.48 6.66 -2.96
C CYS A 35 7.11 7.33 -4.18
N THR A 36 6.68 6.95 -5.39
CA THR A 36 7.26 7.49 -6.63
C THR A 36 6.92 8.96 -6.85
N THR A 37 5.81 9.43 -6.27
CA THR A 37 5.34 10.82 -6.41
C THR A 37 6.06 11.76 -5.44
N HIS A 38 6.14 11.40 -4.16
CA HIS A 38 6.67 12.27 -3.10
C HIS A 38 8.09 11.92 -2.66
N ARG A 39 8.67 10.83 -3.19
CA ARG A 39 10.04 10.36 -2.88
C ARG A 39 10.31 10.08 -1.39
N CYS A 40 9.25 9.82 -0.62
CA CYS A 40 9.32 9.46 0.80
C CYS A 40 9.05 7.96 1.00
N ASP A 41 9.26 7.48 2.23
CA ASP A 41 8.87 6.14 2.64
C ASP A 41 7.34 5.98 2.68
N ALA A 42 6.86 4.86 2.15
CA ALA A 42 5.48 4.40 2.26
C ALA A 42 5.45 3.02 2.93
N GLN A 43 4.62 2.87 3.97
CA GLN A 43 4.54 1.65 4.78
C GLN A 43 3.47 0.71 4.24
N CYS A 44 3.75 -0.59 4.21
CA CYS A 44 2.75 -1.59 3.86
C CYS A 44 1.65 -1.65 4.93
N VAL A 45 0.41 -1.33 4.53
CA VAL A 45 -0.78 -1.29 5.40
C VAL A 45 -1.78 -2.40 5.07
N GLY A 46 -1.68 -2.96 3.86
CA GLY A 46 -2.61 -3.98 3.40
C GLY A 46 -2.00 -4.91 2.36
N ARG A 47 -2.74 -5.96 2.06
CA ARG A 47 -2.48 -6.85 0.93
C ARG A 47 -3.80 -7.17 0.23
N ARG A 48 -3.75 -7.50 -1.05
CA ARG A 48 -4.93 -8.03 -1.75
C ARG A 48 -5.33 -9.39 -1.15
N SER A 49 -6.62 -9.66 -1.09
CA SER A 49 -7.17 -10.90 -0.51
C SER A 49 -6.75 -12.15 -1.29
N ASP A 50 -6.54 -12.01 -2.60
CA ASP A 50 -6.01 -13.04 -3.50
C ASP A 50 -4.51 -13.35 -3.27
N GLY A 51 -3.80 -12.50 -2.52
CA GLY A 51 -2.37 -12.66 -2.22
C GLY A 51 -1.42 -12.08 -3.28
N ASP A 52 -1.94 -11.50 -4.37
CA ASP A 52 -1.17 -11.10 -5.54
C ASP A 52 -0.75 -9.61 -5.52
N GLY A 53 -0.97 -8.90 -4.42
CA GLY A 53 -0.52 -7.52 -4.32
C GLY A 53 -0.41 -6.99 -2.92
N LEU A 54 0.47 -6.00 -2.76
CA LEU A 54 0.67 -5.26 -1.50
C LEU A 54 0.18 -3.83 -1.66
N VAL A 55 -0.36 -3.29 -0.56
CA VAL A 55 -0.89 -1.93 -0.48
C VAL A 55 -0.04 -1.16 0.52
N TYR A 56 0.48 -0.02 0.07
CA TYR A 56 1.34 0.84 0.87
C TYR A 56 0.71 2.21 1.05
N TRP A 57 0.85 2.78 2.23
CA TRP A 57 0.38 4.12 2.57
C TRP A 57 1.54 5.11 2.57
N CYS A 58 1.40 6.18 1.78
CA CYS A 58 2.27 7.34 1.80
C CYS A 58 1.65 8.40 2.72
N ALA A 59 2.28 8.70 3.86
CA ALA A 59 1.77 9.67 4.82
C ALA A 59 1.74 11.10 4.25
N GLU A 60 2.77 11.47 3.50
CA GLU A 60 2.96 12.82 2.93
C GLU A 60 1.95 13.10 1.83
N GLY A 61 1.72 12.12 0.96
CA GLY A 61 0.78 12.21 -0.14
C GLY A 61 -0.66 11.82 0.22
N ARG A 62 -0.85 11.27 1.43
CA ARG A 62 -2.10 10.68 1.90
C ARG A 62 -2.78 9.79 0.84
N HIS A 63 -2.02 8.86 0.28
CA HIS A 63 -2.52 7.96 -0.76
C HIS A 63 -2.01 6.53 -0.62
N HIS A 64 -2.75 5.61 -1.24
CA HIS A 64 -2.33 4.23 -1.39
C HIS A 64 -1.52 4.01 -2.67
N LEU A 65 -0.51 3.15 -2.57
CA LEU A 65 0.27 2.63 -3.69
C LEU A 65 0.05 1.12 -3.72
N THR A 66 -0.39 0.60 -4.86
CA THR A 66 -0.45 -0.85 -5.07
C THR A 66 0.81 -1.33 -5.79
N SER A 67 1.23 -2.55 -5.49
CA SER A 67 2.19 -3.30 -6.29
C SER A 67 1.59 -4.63 -6.61
N ASP A 68 1.48 -4.94 -7.89
CA ASP A 68 1.16 -6.27 -8.39
C ASP A 68 2.40 -7.15 -8.23
N LYS A 69 2.20 -8.41 -7.85
CA LYS A 69 3.25 -9.42 -7.92
C LYS A 69 3.50 -9.71 -9.40
N ARG A 70 4.72 -9.44 -9.85
CA ARG A 70 5.15 -9.67 -11.24
C ARG A 70 5.49 -11.14 -11.46
#